data_AF-A0A376TWU1-F1
#
_entry.id   AF-A0A376TWU1-F1
#
_cell.length_a   1.000
_cell.length_b   1.000
_cell.length_c   1.000
_cell.angle_alpha   90.00
_cell.angle_beta   90.00
_cell.angle_gamma   90.00
#
_symmetry.space_group_name_H-M   'P 1'
#
loop_
_entity.id
_entity.type
_entity.pdbx_description
1 polymer ?
#
loop_
_entity_poly.entity_id
_entity_poly.type
_entity_poly.pdbx_seq_one_letter_code
_entity_poly.pdbx_strand_id
1 'polypeptide(L)'
;MHMQGNPKTMQEAPKYDDVFAEVNRYFIEQIARCEQAGIAKEKLLLDPGFGFGKNLSHNYSLLARLAEFHHFNLPLLVGMSRNR
;
A
#
# COMPACT_ATOMS: atom_id res chain seq x y z
N MET A 1 -5.69 1.86 -1.13
CA MET A 1 -5.01 1.28 0.05
C MET A 1 -4.56 -0.14 -0.25
N HIS A 2 -3.34 -0.55 0.14
CA HIS A 2 -2.85 -1.93 0.02
C HIS A 2 -3.13 -2.76 1.28
N MET A 3 -3.64 -3.97 1.09
CA MET A 3 -3.86 -4.97 2.14
C MET A 3 -3.60 -6.37 1.57
N GLN A 4 -2.78 -7.17 2.26
CA GLN A 4 -2.65 -8.59 1.92
C GLN A 4 -3.73 -9.39 2.65
N GLY A 5 -4.48 -10.20 1.92
CA GLY A 5 -5.58 -10.99 2.48
C GLY A 5 -6.83 -10.17 2.76
N ASN A 6 -7.60 -10.59 3.76
CA ASN A 6 -8.84 -9.92 4.18
C ASN A 6 -8.76 -9.47 5.65
N PRO A 7 -9.58 -8.49 6.08
CA PRO A 7 -9.47 -7.92 7.44
C PRO A 7 -9.55 -8.93 8.58
N LYS A 8 -10.17 -10.11 8.36
CA LYS A 8 -10.32 -11.15 9.38
C LYS A 8 -9.06 -12.00 9.57
N THR A 9 -8.24 -12.16 8.52
CA THR A 9 -7.12 -13.13 8.48
C THR A 9 -5.77 -12.50 8.15
N MET A 10 -5.75 -11.22 7.73
CA MET A 10 -4.55 -10.55 7.22
C MET A 10 -3.36 -10.57 8.19
N GLN A 11 -3.61 -10.67 9.51
CA GLN A 11 -2.56 -10.66 10.53
C GLN A 11 -2.03 -12.03 10.94
N GLU A 12 -2.61 -13.13 10.46
CA GLU A 12 -2.24 -14.47 10.93
C GLU A 12 -0.84 -14.88 10.47
N ALA A 13 -0.49 -14.63 9.21
CA ALA A 13 0.83 -14.94 8.67
C ALA A 13 1.18 -14.07 7.44
N PRO A 14 1.30 -12.74 7.59
CA PRO A 14 1.65 -11.88 6.46
C PRO A 14 3.08 -12.20 5.98
N LYS A 15 3.23 -12.46 4.68
CA LYS A 15 4.50 -12.83 4.05
C LYS A 15 4.70 -12.03 2.76
N TYR A 16 5.87 -11.44 2.64
CA TYR A 16 6.31 -10.72 1.46
C TYR A 16 7.74 -11.13 1.18
N ASP A 17 8.10 -11.24 -0.09
CA ASP A 17 9.51 -11.36 -0.50
C ASP A 17 10.18 -9.97 -0.43
N ASP A 18 9.48 -8.95 -0.94
CA ASP A 18 9.79 -7.53 -0.75
C ASP A 18 8.47 -6.75 -0.65
N VAL A 19 8.14 -6.31 0.58
CA VAL A 19 6.90 -5.59 0.84
C VAL A 19 6.76 -4.31 0.01
N PHE A 20 7.85 -3.60 -0.25
CA PHE A 20 7.80 -2.38 -1.04
C PHE A 20 7.52 -2.71 -2.51
N ALA A 21 8.24 -3.67 -3.08
CA ALA A 21 8.06 -4.06 -4.48
C ALA A 21 6.63 -4.56 -4.74
N GLU A 22 6.07 -5.34 -3.81
CA GLU A 22 4.71 -5.86 -3.91
C GLU A 22 3.66 -4.75 -3.78
N VAL A 23 3.80 -3.84 -2.81
CA VAL A 23 2.90 -2.68 -2.66
C VAL A 23 2.99 -1.76 -3.87
N ASN A 24 4.19 -1.56 -4.42
CA ASN A 24 4.42 -0.77 -5.62
C ASN A 24 3.71 -1.37 -6.84
N ARG A 25 3.88 -2.68 -7.06
CA ARG A 25 3.20 -3.40 -8.15
C ARG A 25 1.67 -3.32 -8.00
N TYR A 26 1.16 -3.49 -6.79
CA TYR A 26 -0.27 -3.35 -6.51
C TYR A 26 -0.78 -1.96 -6.90
N PHE A 27 -0.06 -0.88 -6.60
CA PHE A 27 -0.48 0.46 -7.01
C PHE A 27 -0.51 0.63 -8.53
N ILE A 28 0.46 0.08 -9.27
CA ILE A 28 0.44 0.09 -10.74
C ILE A 28 -0.86 -0.55 -11.26
N GLU A 29 -1.19 -1.74 -10.75
CA GLU A 29 -2.38 -2.49 -11.17
C GLU A 29 -3.68 -1.76 -10.81
N GLN A 30 -3.79 -1.21 -9.59
CA GLN A 30 -5.00 -0.52 -9.17
C GLN A 30 -5.20 0.83 -9.87
N ILE A 31 -4.12 1.58 -10.15
CA ILE A 31 -4.21 2.82 -10.94
C ILE A 31 -4.76 2.48 -12.33
N ALA A 32 -4.16 1.49 -13.02
CA ALA A 32 -4.60 1.09 -14.35
C ALA A 32 -6.07 0.62 -14.36
N ARG A 33 -6.48 -0.13 -13.33
CA ARG A 33 -7.88 -0.56 -13.16
C ARG A 33 -8.83 0.63 -12.99
N CYS A 34 -8.46 1.63 -12.19
CA CYS A 34 -9.25 2.85 -12.01
C CYS A 34 -9.38 3.65 -13.31
N GLU A 35 -8.27 3.81 -14.05
CA GLU A 35 -8.26 4.51 -15.34
C GLU A 35 -9.16 3.80 -16.37
N GLN A 36 -9.09 2.46 -16.44
CA GLN A 36 -9.97 1.65 -17.31
C GLN A 36 -11.46 1.79 -16.96
N ALA A 37 -11.78 2.10 -15.70
CA ALA A 37 -13.13 2.38 -15.24
C ALA A 37 -13.55 3.86 -15.46
N GLY A 38 -12.71 4.69 -16.08
CA GLY A 38 -12.97 6.11 -16.34
C GLY A 38 -12.66 7.04 -15.16
N ILE A 39 -11.94 6.57 -14.15
CA ILE A 39 -11.50 7.39 -13.02
C ILE A 39 -10.14 8.00 -13.38
N ALA A 40 -10.12 9.31 -13.59
CA ALA A 40 -8.91 10.06 -13.88
C ALA A 40 -7.86 9.90 -12.76
N LYS A 41 -6.59 9.70 -13.14
CA LYS A 41 -5.48 9.42 -12.21
C LYS A 41 -5.34 10.49 -11.13
N GLU A 42 -5.58 11.75 -11.45
CA GLU A 42 -5.46 12.91 -10.55
C GLU A 42 -6.47 12.88 -9.40
N LYS A 43 -7.51 12.05 -9.50
CA LYS A 43 -8.50 11.83 -8.44
C LYS A 43 -8.08 10.76 -7.43
N LEU A 44 -6.94 10.08 -7.67
CA LEU A 44 -6.49 8.96 -6.85
C LEU A 44 -5.57 9.43 -5.71
N LEU A 45 -5.65 8.72 -4.59
CA LEU A 45 -4.69 8.81 -3.48
C LEU A 45 -4.15 7.41 -3.20
N LEU A 46 -2.88 7.32 -2.84
CA LEU A 46 -2.22 6.06 -2.53
C LEU A 46 -2.01 5.92 -1.02
N ASP A 47 -2.32 4.75 -0.49
CA ASP A 47 -2.13 4.41 0.93
C ASP A 47 -1.45 3.04 1.03
N PRO A 48 -0.20 2.96 1.54
CA PRO A 48 0.55 1.71 1.71
C PRO A 48 -0.12 0.70 2.67
N GLY A 49 -1.08 1.16 3.47
CA GLY A 49 -1.85 0.34 4.40
C GLY A 49 -1.01 -0.20 5.54
N PHE A 50 -0.42 0.67 6.36
CA PHE A 50 0.28 0.27 7.58
C PHE A 50 -0.68 -0.51 8.50
N GLY A 51 -0.23 -1.66 9.00
CA GLY A 51 -1.07 -2.54 9.83
C GLY A 51 -2.12 -3.36 9.06
N PHE A 52 -2.14 -3.31 7.72
CA PHE A 52 -3.04 -4.12 6.88
C PHE A 52 -2.29 -5.28 6.22
N GLY A 53 -2.26 -6.41 6.93
CA GLY A 53 -1.58 -7.63 6.50
C GLY A 53 -0.07 -7.46 6.41
N LYS A 54 0.53 -6.85 7.44
CA LYS A 54 1.95 -6.53 7.52
C LYS A 54 2.40 -6.67 8.96
N ASN A 55 3.53 -7.32 9.19
CA ASN A 55 4.17 -7.37 10.49
C ASN A 55 4.98 -6.08 10.75
N LEU A 56 5.62 -6.01 11.91
CA LEU A 56 6.40 -4.84 12.33
C LEU A 56 7.54 -4.49 11.35
N SER A 57 8.31 -5.47 10.89
CA SER A 57 9.43 -5.22 9.98
C SER A 57 8.96 -4.73 8.61
N HIS A 58 7.85 -5.28 8.10
CA HIS A 58 7.22 -4.83 6.86
C HIS A 58 6.75 -3.38 6.96
N ASN A 59 6.10 -3.02 8.08
CA ASN A 59 5.64 -1.66 8.33
C ASN A 59 6.83 -0.68 8.37
N TYR A 60 7.90 -0.98 9.11
CA TYR A 60 9.07 -0.08 9.13
C TYR A 60 9.81 -0.02 7.79
N SER A 61 9.87 -1.12 7.04
CA SER A 61 10.46 -1.13 5.70
C SER A 61 9.70 -0.20 4.74
N LEU A 62 8.36 -0.21 4.79
CA LEU A 62 7.55 0.72 4.01
C LEU A 62 7.70 2.17 4.46
N LEU A 63 7.81 2.42 5.78
CA LEU A 63 8.01 3.77 6.28
C LEU A 63 9.36 4.33 5.83
N ALA A 64 10.43 3.54 5.90
CA ALA A 64 11.76 3.93 5.47
C ALA A 64 11.83 4.28 3.98
N ARG A 65 10.99 3.62 3.16
CA ARG A 65 10.92 3.77 1.70
C ARG A 65 9.71 4.58 1.23
N LEU A 66 8.99 5.24 2.13
CA LEU A 66 7.72 5.91 1.82
C LEU A 66 7.86 6.97 0.73
N ALA A 67 8.97 7.71 0.75
CA ALA A 67 9.25 8.77 -0.22
C ALA A 67 9.41 8.23 -1.65
N GLU A 68 9.81 6.96 -1.83
CA GLU A 68 9.95 6.37 -3.16
C GLU A 68 8.59 6.31 -3.89
N PHE A 69 7.47 6.16 -3.18
CA PHE A 69 6.14 6.15 -3.80
C PHE A 69 5.74 7.48 -4.47
N HIS A 70 6.48 8.58 -4.26
CA HIS A 70 6.25 9.83 -4.99
C HIS A 70 6.51 9.71 -6.50
N HIS A 71 7.17 8.65 -6.97
CA HIS A 71 7.35 8.40 -8.42
C HIS A 71 6.01 8.27 -9.18
N PHE A 72 4.92 7.91 -8.48
CA PHE A 72 3.58 7.86 -9.07
C PHE A 72 2.99 9.26 -9.41
N ASN A 73 3.59 10.33 -8.87
CA ASN A 73 3.09 11.70 -8.92
C ASN A 73 1.64 11.82 -8.38
N LEU A 74 1.36 11.12 -7.27
CA LEU A 74 0.07 11.10 -6.59
C LEU A 74 0.22 11.43 -5.10
N PRO A 75 -0.81 12.02 -4.47
CA PRO A 75 -0.82 12.23 -3.03
C PRO A 75 -0.72 10.89 -2.27
N LEU A 76 0.08 10.88 -1.20
CA LEU A 76 0.16 9.77 -0.26
C LEU A 76 -0.68 10.08 0.97
N LEU A 77 -1.55 9.15 1.34
CA LEU A 77 -2.28 9.14 2.61
C LEU A 77 -1.69 8.04 3.49
N VAL A 78 -1.38 8.38 4.75
CA VAL A 78 -0.80 7.42 5.70
C VAL A 78 -1.53 7.45 7.04
N GLY A 79 -1.84 6.27 7.57
CA GLY A 79 -2.46 6.09 8.88
C GLY A 79 -1.63 5.17 9.78
N MET A 80 -0.88 5.74 10.72
CA MET A 80 -0.02 4.97 11.65
C MET A 80 -0.42 5.12 13.14
N SER A 81 -1.44 5.95 13.44
CA SER A 81 -1.82 6.25 14.82
C SER A 81 -2.36 5.01 15.54
N ARG A 82 -1.69 4.62 16.65
CA ARG A 82 -2.07 3.51 17.54
C ARG A 82 -2.20 2.14 16.84
N ASN A 83 -1.60 1.98 15.66
CA ASN A 83 -1.54 0.70 14.95
C ASN A 83 -0.47 -0.22 15.57
N ARG A 84 -0.72 -1.53 15.51
CA ARG A 84 0.19 -2.59 15.99
C ARG A 84 1.11 -3.08 14.89
#